data_AF-A0A957Q2Z3-F1
#
_entry.id   AF-A0A957Q2Z3-F1
#
_cell.length_a   1.000
_cell.length_b   1.000
_cell.length_c   1.000
_cell.angle_alpha   90.00
_cell.angle_beta   90.00
_cell.angle_gamma   90.00
#
_symmetry.space_group_name_H-M   'P 1'
#
loop_
_entity.id
_entity.type
_entity.pdbx_description
1 polymer ?
#
loop_
_entity_poly.entity_id
_entity_poly.type
_entity_poly.pdbx_seq_one_letter_code
_entity_poly.pdbx_strand_id
1 'polypeptide(L)'
;IAWIIFNETWGLTNHDTGDSHRWVRKMYRDTKKLDHTRLVEDNSPCHYNHVDSDINSWHFYINDYHRVRQHVQRVVDQTFPGSIFNYVGKNDLGDNFVQGIAPLMNSEFGGIAARSGDQDIAWCFKYQTTELRRHNKICGYVYTELDDIEWEHNGLVNYDRSPKGFGYEAFVEGMTPADINAADLVGLDAPPCQTLEAGAQFAALLFVSHRGQPLQNAHVRWQLRFVDRFGRQSMLQDGSYAIRPSRFAVTAVDDLILTMPEENGLATVSLWLVDGDGTIRSRNYVNVEVRSDALPLLEKSDIGWALRFAPGEFADCSWPTPFAAPDQSKFSAGGSGWVDYVVPLPKTLEFSANPTMRLLFEAGARAGGSKVDWPQRTYGLNYPQTEPGQETPSDIVVTINDIEVGRIHLSDDPADARGVLSHHRQIDPGSYGYLQDLALSSEQCATVLENATELRIRFTVADGQASNGFALFGETLGAYPFGPTLLFS
;
A
#
# COMPACT_ATOMS: atom_id res chain seq x y z
N ILE A 1 3.53 10.25 31.26
CA ILE A 1 3.25 8.82 31.51
C ILE A 1 4.52 8.03 31.80
N ALA A 2 5.59 8.27 31.04
CA ALA A 2 6.92 7.73 31.29
C ALA A 2 7.98 8.81 31.06
N TRP A 3 9.21 8.58 31.55
CA TRP A 3 10.42 9.31 31.18
C TRP A 3 11.29 8.41 30.30
N ILE A 4 11.80 8.93 29.19
CA ILE A 4 12.72 8.25 28.29
C ILE A 4 14.05 8.97 28.44
N ILE A 5 15.08 8.31 28.98
CA ILE A 5 16.33 9.00 29.32
C ILE A 5 17.18 9.22 28.08
N PHE A 6 17.25 8.22 27.20
CA PHE A 6 17.99 8.29 25.94
C PHE A 6 17.15 7.77 24.77
N ASN A 7 17.33 8.36 23.59
CA ASN A 7 16.80 7.85 22.34
C ASN A 7 17.95 7.36 21.47
N GLU A 8 17.88 6.09 21.09
CA GLU A 8 18.88 5.38 20.29
C GLU A 8 20.30 5.40 20.87
N THR A 9 21.02 4.30 20.65
CA THR A 9 22.38 4.15 21.17
C THR A 9 23.37 5.10 20.51
N TRP A 10 22.97 5.80 19.45
CA TRP A 10 23.78 6.82 18.79
C TRP A 10 24.14 7.96 19.74
N GLY A 11 23.31 8.23 20.76
CA GLY A 11 23.59 9.22 21.81
C GLY A 11 24.47 8.72 22.97
N LEU A 12 24.82 7.42 23.00
CA LEU A 12 25.56 6.79 24.10
C LEU A 12 26.97 6.36 23.65
N THR A 13 28.00 7.05 24.15
CA THR A 13 29.41 6.71 23.88
C THR A 13 29.80 5.37 24.51
N ASN A 14 30.41 4.45 23.75
CA ASN A 14 30.92 3.15 24.23
C ASN A 14 29.88 2.33 25.01
N HIS A 15 28.64 2.27 24.51
CA HIS A 15 27.54 1.44 25.05
C HIS A 15 27.68 -0.05 24.71
N ASP A 16 28.90 -0.53 24.87
CA ASP A 16 29.35 -1.92 24.78
C ASP A 16 30.19 -2.31 26.02
N THR A 17 30.48 -1.34 26.89
CA THR A 17 31.27 -1.51 28.12
C THR A 17 30.39 -1.61 29.36
N GLY A 18 30.82 -2.39 30.35
CA GLY A 18 30.08 -2.56 31.59
C GLY A 18 29.98 -1.29 32.43
N ASP A 19 30.97 -0.40 32.35
CA ASP A 19 30.91 0.92 32.99
C ASP A 19 29.81 1.80 32.37
N SER A 20 29.70 1.81 31.04
CA SER A 20 28.62 2.52 30.36
C SER A 20 27.24 1.95 30.74
N HIS A 21 27.09 0.61 30.74
CA HIS A 21 25.86 -0.03 31.20
C HIS A 21 25.53 0.34 32.66
N ARG A 22 26.51 0.34 33.58
CA ARG A 22 26.30 0.77 34.98
C ARG A 22 25.90 2.24 35.08
N TRP A 23 26.44 3.10 34.24
CA TRP A 23 26.07 4.52 34.18
C TRP A 23 24.63 4.71 33.69
N VAL A 24 24.21 4.02 32.62
CA VAL A 24 22.82 4.04 32.13
C VAL A 24 21.86 3.56 33.23
N ARG A 25 22.16 2.43 33.89
CA ARG A 25 21.39 1.95 35.05
C ARG A 25 21.34 2.98 36.19
N LYS A 26 22.44 3.71 36.44
CA LYS A 26 22.45 4.78 37.45
C LYS A 26 21.49 5.91 37.06
N MET A 27 21.47 6.34 35.80
CA MET A 27 20.54 7.36 35.31
C MET A 27 19.08 6.90 35.47
N TYR A 28 18.76 5.67 35.06
CA TYR A 28 17.45 5.05 35.31
C TYR A 28 17.03 5.14 36.78
N ARG A 29 17.91 4.70 37.70
CA ARG A 29 17.63 4.71 39.15
C ARG A 29 17.49 6.11 39.72
N ASP A 30 18.29 7.08 39.27
CA ASP A 30 18.19 8.45 39.75
C ASP A 30 16.92 9.13 39.25
N THR A 31 16.51 8.90 38.00
CA THR A 31 15.20 9.34 37.49
C THR A 31 14.06 8.75 38.32
N LYS A 32 14.11 7.45 38.67
CA LYS A 32 13.11 6.83 39.55
C LYS A 32 13.06 7.48 40.93
N LYS A 33 14.20 7.87 41.52
CA LYS A 33 14.25 8.57 42.82
C LYS A 33 13.63 9.96 42.75
N LEU A 34 13.82 10.66 41.64
CA LEU A 34 13.28 12.01 41.43
C LEU A 34 11.78 11.97 41.15
N ASP A 35 11.30 10.95 40.42
CA ASP A 35 9.89 10.77 40.11
C ASP A 35 9.47 9.29 40.19
N HIS A 36 9.03 8.88 41.38
CA HIS A 36 8.50 7.54 41.62
C HIS A 36 7.11 7.30 40.99
N THR A 37 6.47 8.33 40.44
CA THR A 37 5.07 8.25 39.96
C THR A 37 4.95 7.84 38.49
N ARG A 38 6.06 7.78 37.76
CA ARG A 38 6.11 7.45 36.32
C ARG A 38 7.00 6.23 36.04
N LEU A 39 6.72 5.58 34.92
CA LEU A 39 7.62 4.57 34.35
C LEU A 39 8.88 5.26 33.81
N VAL A 40 10.01 4.57 33.81
CA VAL A 40 11.26 5.07 33.23
C VAL A 40 11.81 4.07 32.24
N GLU A 41 12.06 4.54 31.03
CA GLU A 41 12.81 3.85 30.00
C GLU A 41 14.25 4.36 30.02
N ASP A 42 15.22 3.43 30.06
CA ASP A 42 16.63 3.78 30.07
C ASP A 42 17.11 4.34 28.72
N ASN A 43 16.97 3.55 27.66
CA ASN A 43 17.35 3.88 26.29
C ASN A 43 16.32 3.26 25.37
N SER A 44 15.59 4.06 24.59
CA SER A 44 14.74 3.54 23.52
C SER A 44 15.63 2.99 22.41
N PRO A 45 15.78 1.66 22.26
CA PRO A 45 16.94 1.08 21.58
C PRO A 45 16.67 0.73 20.12
N CYS A 46 17.59 1.13 19.25
CA CYS A 46 17.67 0.66 17.86
C CYS A 46 18.57 -0.59 17.69
N HIS A 47 19.35 -0.97 18.72
CA HIS A 47 20.36 -2.05 18.66
C HIS A 47 20.15 -3.15 19.72
N TYR A 48 18.92 -3.37 20.19
CA TYR A 48 18.60 -4.45 21.14
C TYR A 48 19.36 -4.41 22.47
N ASN A 49 19.52 -3.24 23.07
CA ASN A 49 20.52 -3.01 24.11
C ASN A 49 20.01 -2.19 25.30
N HIS A 50 18.80 -2.51 25.77
CA HIS A 50 18.37 -2.10 27.10
C HIS A 50 19.32 -2.63 28.19
N VAL A 51 19.33 -1.93 29.31
CA VAL A 51 20.10 -2.23 30.51
C VAL A 51 19.16 -2.49 31.69
N ASP A 52 18.44 -1.48 32.17
CA ASP A 52 17.54 -1.55 33.33
C ASP A 52 16.37 -0.61 33.08
N SER A 53 15.19 -1.15 32.76
CA SER A 53 14.07 -0.37 32.21
C SER A 53 12.72 -0.87 32.72
N ASP A 54 11.78 0.07 32.93
CA ASP A 54 10.38 -0.24 33.21
C ASP A 54 9.58 -0.60 31.94
N ILE A 55 10.14 -0.33 30.75
CA ILE A 55 9.51 -0.58 29.44
C ILE A 55 10.53 -1.30 28.55
N ASN A 56 10.13 -2.41 27.94
CA ASN A 56 10.95 -3.11 26.96
C ASN A 56 10.53 -2.60 25.57
N SER A 57 11.20 -1.58 25.06
CA SER A 57 10.89 -0.97 23.78
C SER A 57 11.88 -1.32 22.68
N TRP A 58 11.47 -1.18 21.42
CA TRP A 58 12.32 -1.52 20.28
C TRP A 58 11.88 -0.74 19.05
N HIS A 59 12.81 -0.58 18.11
CA HIS A 59 12.63 0.16 16.87
C HIS A 59 12.74 -0.74 15.64
N PHE A 60 12.03 -0.43 14.55
CA PHE A 60 12.31 -1.02 13.24
C PHE A 60 11.88 -0.12 12.06
N TYR A 61 12.68 -0.16 10.98
CA TYR A 61 12.35 0.47 9.70
C TYR A 61 12.39 -0.58 8.60
N ILE A 62 11.24 -1.15 8.24
CA ILE A 62 11.15 -2.29 7.31
C ILE A 62 9.95 -2.12 6.38
N ASN A 63 10.21 -1.86 5.10
CA ASN A 63 9.17 -1.73 4.07
C ASN A 63 8.90 -3.05 3.30
N ASP A 64 8.73 -4.15 4.02
CA ASP A 64 8.36 -5.44 3.43
C ASP A 64 7.52 -6.23 4.43
N TYR A 65 6.32 -6.66 4.02
CA TYR A 65 5.37 -7.32 4.90
C TYR A 65 5.92 -8.59 5.52
N HIS A 66 6.56 -9.46 4.74
CA HIS A 66 7.03 -10.75 5.23
C HIS A 66 8.18 -10.59 6.24
N ARG A 67 9.08 -9.64 5.98
CA ARG A 67 10.14 -9.26 6.93
C ARG A 67 9.57 -8.64 8.19
N VAL A 68 8.58 -7.74 8.09
CA VAL A 68 7.89 -7.17 9.26
C VAL A 68 7.25 -8.27 10.09
N ARG A 69 6.47 -9.17 9.46
CA ARG A 69 5.84 -10.31 10.15
C ARG A 69 6.87 -11.17 10.88
N GLN A 70 7.93 -11.58 10.19
CA GLN A 70 8.99 -12.40 10.78
C GLN A 70 9.67 -11.69 11.95
N HIS A 71 9.92 -10.39 11.80
CA HIS A 71 10.58 -9.55 12.79
C HIS A 71 9.73 -9.38 14.05
N VAL A 72 8.48 -8.96 13.89
CA VAL A 72 7.52 -8.78 15.00
C VAL A 72 7.29 -10.11 15.72
N GLN A 73 7.10 -11.21 14.99
CA GLN A 73 6.94 -12.53 15.61
C GLN A 73 8.18 -12.91 16.43
N ARG A 74 9.39 -12.71 15.90
CA ARG A 74 10.64 -12.97 16.64
C ARG A 74 10.70 -12.18 17.94
N VAL A 75 10.33 -10.91 17.92
CA VAL A 75 10.39 -10.06 19.13
C VAL A 75 9.36 -10.50 20.16
N VAL A 76 8.16 -10.84 19.72
CA VAL A 76 7.12 -11.41 20.58
C VAL A 76 7.59 -12.73 21.21
N ASP A 77 8.19 -13.62 20.43
CA ASP A 77 8.64 -14.94 20.89
C ASP A 77 9.84 -14.84 21.83
N GLN A 78 10.77 -13.93 21.55
CA GLN A 78 11.99 -13.71 22.34
C GLN A 78 11.77 -12.80 23.57
N THR A 79 10.57 -12.24 23.75
CA THR A 79 10.23 -11.46 24.94
C THR A 79 9.59 -12.36 26.02
N PHE A 80 10.40 -12.71 27.02
CA PHE A 80 10.02 -13.45 28.22
C PHE A 80 11.00 -13.17 29.37
N PRO A 81 10.60 -13.33 30.65
CA PRO A 81 11.50 -13.13 31.78
C PRO A 81 12.77 -13.99 31.69
N GLY A 82 13.93 -13.35 31.82
CA GLY A 82 15.26 -13.96 31.68
C GLY A 82 15.82 -13.93 30.26
N SER A 83 15.07 -13.46 29.27
CA SER A 83 15.59 -13.32 27.90
C SER A 83 16.68 -12.26 27.82
N ILE A 84 17.74 -12.55 27.07
CA ILE A 84 18.76 -11.56 26.70
C ILE A 84 18.35 -10.74 25.46
N PHE A 85 17.28 -11.13 24.76
CA PHE A 85 16.85 -10.41 23.58
C PHE A 85 16.38 -9.00 23.95
N ASN A 86 16.83 -8.00 23.19
CA ASN A 86 16.63 -6.57 23.46
C ASN A 86 17.36 -6.00 24.68
N TYR A 87 18.25 -6.78 25.32
CA TYR A 87 19.07 -6.35 26.45
C TYR A 87 20.56 -6.62 26.20
N VAL A 88 21.43 -5.86 26.86
CA VAL A 88 22.90 -6.00 26.75
C VAL A 88 23.45 -7.34 27.27
N GLY A 89 22.64 -8.15 27.96
CA GLY A 89 23.05 -9.46 28.46
C GLY A 89 24.15 -9.37 29.51
N LYS A 90 25.09 -10.32 29.49
CA LYS A 90 26.23 -10.34 30.41
C LYS A 90 27.35 -9.43 29.89
N ASN A 91 27.78 -8.47 30.70
CA ASN A 91 28.87 -7.55 30.35
C ASN A 91 30.25 -8.05 30.84
N ASP A 92 31.31 -7.30 30.49
CA ASP A 92 32.72 -7.52 30.86
C ASP A 92 32.99 -7.39 32.38
N LEU A 93 32.13 -6.69 33.12
CA LEU A 93 32.19 -6.57 34.58
C LEU A 93 31.43 -7.69 35.32
N GLY A 94 30.84 -8.63 34.58
CA GLY A 94 30.11 -9.77 35.13
C GLY A 94 28.66 -9.49 35.55
N ASP A 95 28.15 -8.28 35.33
CA ASP A 95 26.73 -7.98 35.51
C ASP A 95 25.92 -8.66 34.40
N ASN A 96 24.67 -9.02 34.69
CA ASN A 96 23.76 -9.61 33.72
C ASN A 96 22.46 -8.79 33.65
N PHE A 97 22.12 -8.33 32.45
CA PHE A 97 20.93 -7.52 32.17
C PHE A 97 20.04 -8.30 31.22
N VAL A 98 18.81 -8.57 31.64
CA VAL A 98 17.86 -9.42 30.95
C VAL A 98 16.46 -8.86 31.11
N GLN A 99 15.58 -9.23 30.18
CA GLN A 99 14.16 -8.94 30.25
C GLN A 99 13.58 -9.43 31.58
N GLY A 100 12.88 -8.53 32.28
CA GLY A 100 12.09 -8.87 33.45
C GLY A 100 10.63 -9.08 33.08
N ILE A 101 9.75 -8.39 33.79
CA ILE A 101 8.31 -8.31 33.50
C ILE A 101 7.93 -7.00 32.80
N ALA A 102 8.92 -6.23 32.32
CA ALA A 102 8.68 -4.96 31.64
C ALA A 102 7.77 -5.21 30.41
N PRO A 103 6.68 -4.44 30.24
CA PRO A 103 5.79 -4.58 29.10
C PRO A 103 6.51 -4.28 27.79
N LEU A 104 6.16 -5.03 26.75
CA LEU A 104 6.74 -4.89 25.41
C LEU A 104 5.98 -3.83 24.61
N MET A 105 6.71 -2.87 24.07
CA MET A 105 6.16 -1.76 23.29
C MET A 105 7.03 -1.52 22.07
N ASN A 106 6.47 -1.24 20.89
CA ASN A 106 7.31 -0.73 19.80
C ASN A 106 7.34 0.80 19.90
N SER A 107 8.45 1.40 20.33
CA SER A 107 8.52 2.86 20.55
C SER A 107 8.84 3.65 19.29
N GLU A 108 9.11 2.96 18.17
CA GLU A 108 9.35 3.58 16.87
C GLU A 108 9.21 2.52 15.77
N PHE A 109 8.43 2.83 14.74
CA PHE A 109 8.45 2.05 13.51
C PHE A 109 8.07 2.91 12.30
N GLY A 110 8.56 2.50 11.14
CA GLY A 110 8.25 3.13 9.87
C GLY A 110 8.52 2.21 8.68
N GLY A 111 7.94 2.52 7.53
CA GLY A 111 8.37 1.92 6.26
C GLY A 111 9.54 2.68 5.63
N ILE A 112 9.60 3.98 5.84
CA ILE A 112 10.56 4.87 5.20
C ILE A 112 11.54 5.35 6.26
N ALA A 113 12.81 4.98 6.15
CA ALA A 113 13.86 5.55 6.99
C ALA A 113 14.51 6.75 6.28
N ALA A 114 15.27 7.56 7.03
CA ALA A 114 16.18 8.54 6.46
C ALA A 114 16.93 8.02 5.21
N ARG A 115 16.88 8.78 4.11
CA ARG A 115 17.49 8.44 2.80
C ARG A 115 16.87 7.26 2.05
N SER A 116 15.69 6.77 2.43
CA SER A 116 14.96 5.78 1.64
C SER A 116 14.39 6.37 0.34
N GLY A 117 14.33 7.69 0.24
CA GLY A 117 13.67 8.43 -0.83
C GLY A 117 12.28 8.88 -0.40
N ASP A 118 11.58 9.57 -1.31
CA ASP A 118 10.21 10.03 -1.11
C ASP A 118 9.24 9.00 -1.68
N GLN A 119 8.48 8.34 -0.80
CA GLN A 119 7.62 7.21 -1.14
C GLN A 119 6.29 7.35 -0.40
N ASP A 120 5.26 6.61 -0.82
CA ASP A 120 4.04 6.52 -0.04
C ASP A 120 4.24 5.76 1.27
N ILE A 121 3.58 6.24 2.33
CA ILE A 121 3.48 5.51 3.61
C ILE A 121 2.15 4.79 3.78
N ALA A 122 1.16 5.06 2.91
CA ALA A 122 -0.20 4.55 3.07
C ALA A 122 -0.23 3.02 3.16
N TRP A 123 0.62 2.35 2.38
CA TRP A 123 0.71 0.90 2.37
C TRP A 123 1.36 0.34 3.64
N CYS A 124 2.57 0.83 3.97
CA CYS A 124 3.36 0.33 5.08
C CYS A 124 2.73 0.61 6.44
N PHE A 125 2.21 1.82 6.63
CA PHE A 125 1.52 2.21 7.86
C PHE A 125 0.38 1.23 8.20
N LYS A 126 -0.44 0.84 7.21
CA LYS A 126 -1.58 -0.08 7.42
C LYS A 126 -1.12 -1.48 7.84
N TYR A 127 -0.22 -2.12 7.08
CA TYR A 127 0.14 -3.51 7.38
C TYR A 127 1.03 -3.63 8.61
N GLN A 128 1.94 -2.69 8.84
CA GLN A 128 2.82 -2.68 10.02
C GLN A 128 2.00 -2.51 11.31
N THR A 129 1.08 -1.54 11.33
CA THR A 129 0.22 -1.30 12.48
C THR A 129 -0.73 -2.46 12.73
N THR A 130 -1.30 -3.04 11.67
CA THR A 130 -2.16 -4.23 11.80
C THR A 130 -1.39 -5.42 12.37
N GLU A 131 -0.14 -5.66 11.91
CA GLU A 131 0.71 -6.74 12.40
C GLU A 131 1.08 -6.54 13.88
N LEU A 132 1.51 -5.33 14.29
CA LEU A 132 1.78 -5.03 15.70
C LEU A 132 0.55 -5.29 16.59
N ARG A 133 -0.64 -4.92 16.11
CA ARG A 133 -1.90 -5.05 16.84
C ARG A 133 -2.49 -6.46 16.88
N ARG A 134 -1.92 -7.40 16.12
CA ARG A 134 -2.25 -8.83 16.15
C ARG A 134 -1.69 -9.53 17.39
N HIS A 135 -0.72 -8.93 18.08
CA HIS A 135 0.00 -9.56 19.18
C HIS A 135 -0.44 -9.07 20.55
N ASN A 136 -0.93 -9.99 21.39
CA ASN A 136 -1.32 -9.69 22.77
C ASN A 136 -0.18 -9.14 23.62
N LYS A 137 1.06 -9.59 23.39
CA LYS A 137 2.22 -9.16 24.17
C LYS A 137 2.61 -7.70 23.93
N ILE A 138 2.24 -7.11 22.79
CA ILE A 138 2.58 -5.74 22.44
C ILE A 138 1.53 -4.82 23.07
N CYS A 139 1.95 -4.01 24.04
CA CYS A 139 1.05 -3.15 24.82
C CYS A 139 0.85 -1.76 24.20
N GLY A 140 1.64 -1.40 23.19
CA GLY A 140 1.56 -0.11 22.51
C GLY A 140 2.56 -0.03 21.37
N TYR A 141 2.39 1.00 20.55
CA TYR A 141 3.27 1.32 19.44
C TYR A 141 3.34 2.85 19.22
N VAL A 142 4.40 3.33 18.59
CA VAL A 142 4.55 4.72 18.14
C VAL A 142 5.08 4.71 16.71
N TYR A 143 4.26 5.20 15.78
CA TYR A 143 4.68 5.36 14.39
C TYR A 143 5.59 6.58 14.28
N THR A 144 6.75 6.40 13.67
CA THR A 144 7.55 7.52 13.18
C THR A 144 7.04 7.82 11.77
N GLU A 145 6.55 9.01 11.47
CA GLU A 145 6.38 10.15 12.38
C GLU A 145 5.05 10.89 12.16
N LEU A 146 4.82 11.96 12.93
CA LEU A 146 3.58 12.71 12.83
C LEU A 146 3.55 13.52 11.53
N ASP A 147 4.57 14.34 11.31
CA ASP A 147 4.77 15.19 10.13
C ASP A 147 6.14 14.88 9.52
N ASP A 148 6.26 14.96 8.19
CA ASP A 148 7.54 14.78 7.52
C ASP A 148 8.60 15.75 8.05
N ILE A 149 9.86 15.33 8.00
CA ILE A 149 11.04 16.18 8.27
C ILE A 149 11.96 16.22 7.04
N GLU A 150 13.00 17.07 7.09
CA GLU A 150 13.81 17.42 5.91
C GLU A 150 14.49 16.25 5.18
N TRP A 151 14.65 15.09 5.83
CA TRP A 151 15.38 13.94 5.28
C TRP A 151 14.57 12.63 5.30
N GLU A 152 13.36 12.67 5.85
CA GLU A 152 12.49 11.52 6.08
C GLU A 152 11.03 11.93 5.85
N HIS A 153 10.46 11.49 4.73
CA HIS A 153 9.06 11.75 4.35
C HIS A 153 8.16 10.59 4.83
N ASN A 154 8.29 10.26 6.12
CA ASN A 154 7.61 9.11 6.74
C ASN A 154 6.40 9.54 7.59
N GLY A 155 6.00 10.81 7.50
CA GLY A 155 4.97 11.44 8.32
C GLY A 155 3.54 11.10 7.90
N LEU A 156 2.61 11.08 8.85
CA LEU A 156 1.17 10.98 8.56
C LEU A 156 0.60 12.21 7.84
N VAL A 157 1.30 13.34 7.94
CA VAL A 157 1.07 14.59 7.21
C VAL A 157 2.38 15.12 6.65
N ASN A 158 2.31 16.05 5.70
CA ASN A 158 3.50 16.67 5.12
C ASN A 158 4.24 17.58 6.11
N TYR A 159 5.41 18.08 5.72
CA TYR A 159 6.25 18.96 6.54
C TYR A 159 5.49 20.20 7.09
N ASP A 160 4.62 20.78 6.26
CA ASP A 160 3.78 21.92 6.62
C ASP A 160 2.46 21.54 7.32
N ARG A 161 2.29 20.24 7.63
CA ARG A 161 1.09 19.59 8.18
C ARG A 161 -0.11 19.54 7.23
N SER A 162 0.09 19.82 5.95
CA SER A 162 -0.94 19.53 4.94
C SER A 162 -1.22 18.01 4.87
N PRO A 163 -2.47 17.61 4.58
CA PRO A 163 -2.86 16.21 4.63
C PRO A 163 -2.19 15.40 3.51
N LYS A 164 -1.85 14.14 3.81
CA LYS A 164 -1.51 13.13 2.80
C LYS A 164 -2.74 12.30 2.39
N GLY A 165 -2.79 11.86 1.14
CA GLY A 165 -3.82 10.97 0.61
C GLY A 165 -3.48 9.50 0.90
N PHE A 166 -4.35 8.79 1.61
CA PHE A 166 -4.13 7.38 1.96
C PHE A 166 -4.90 6.39 1.08
N GLY A 167 -6.01 6.82 0.46
CA GLY A 167 -6.78 6.02 -0.49
C GLY A 167 -7.54 4.83 0.11
N TYR A 168 -7.63 4.71 1.44
CA TYR A 168 -8.29 3.59 2.12
C TYR A 168 -9.80 3.51 1.84
N GLU A 169 -10.43 4.66 1.65
CA GLU A 169 -11.85 4.81 1.36
C GLU A 169 -12.27 4.15 0.04
N ALA A 170 -11.33 3.95 -0.90
CA ALA A 170 -11.58 3.20 -2.13
C ALA A 170 -11.87 1.71 -1.86
N PHE A 171 -11.30 1.16 -0.78
CA PHE A 171 -11.48 -0.24 -0.38
C PHE A 171 -12.50 -0.43 0.72
N VAL A 172 -12.74 0.57 1.57
CA VAL A 172 -13.79 0.52 2.58
C VAL A 172 -14.35 1.91 2.80
N GLU A 173 -15.62 2.12 2.44
CA GLU A 173 -16.26 3.45 2.54
C GLU A 173 -16.09 4.08 3.94
N GLY A 174 -15.57 5.31 3.95
CA GLY A 174 -15.32 6.11 5.14
C GLY A 174 -14.12 5.65 5.98
N MET A 175 -13.28 4.73 5.48
CA MET A 175 -12.05 4.34 6.16
C MET A 175 -10.97 5.40 6.02
N THR A 176 -10.28 5.65 7.13
CA THR A 176 -9.20 6.64 7.24
C THR A 176 -8.04 6.06 8.05
N PRO A 177 -6.87 6.73 8.12
CA PRO A 177 -5.80 6.34 9.05
C PRO A 177 -6.26 6.24 10.51
N ALA A 178 -7.31 6.97 10.89
CA ALA A 178 -7.88 6.91 12.23
C ALA A 178 -8.50 5.54 12.55
N ASP A 179 -9.03 4.79 11.57
CA ASP A 179 -9.55 3.44 11.80
C ASP A 179 -8.43 2.45 12.20
N ILE A 180 -7.23 2.60 11.61
CA ILE A 180 -6.05 1.78 11.93
C ILE A 180 -5.53 2.08 13.34
N ASN A 181 -5.63 3.34 13.77
CA ASN A 181 -5.25 3.81 15.10
C ASN A 181 -6.39 3.84 16.13
N ALA A 182 -7.59 3.40 15.75
CA ALA A 182 -8.74 3.42 16.65
C ALA A 182 -8.47 2.58 17.90
N ALA A 183 -9.15 2.88 19.01
CA ALA A 183 -8.98 2.12 20.25
C ALA A 183 -9.26 0.62 20.06
N ASP A 184 -10.10 0.26 19.08
CA ASP A 184 -10.38 -1.11 18.69
C ASP A 184 -10.05 -1.32 17.21
N LEU A 185 -9.45 -2.45 16.87
CA LEU A 185 -9.13 -2.81 15.49
C LEU A 185 -9.68 -4.19 15.16
N VAL A 186 -10.33 -4.32 14.01
CA VAL A 186 -10.55 -5.61 13.33
C VAL A 186 -9.47 -5.83 12.27
N GLY A 187 -8.97 -7.06 12.14
CA GLY A 187 -7.95 -7.40 11.14
C GLY A 187 -7.97 -8.88 10.76
N LEU A 188 -7.28 -9.20 9.67
CA LEU A 188 -7.03 -10.56 9.22
C LEU A 188 -5.54 -10.87 9.37
N ASP A 189 -5.22 -12.08 9.78
CA ASP A 189 -3.85 -12.60 9.78
C ASP A 189 -3.44 -12.99 8.34
N ALA A 190 -3.21 -11.97 7.51
CA ALA A 190 -2.89 -12.10 6.10
C ALA A 190 -1.99 -10.94 5.62
N PRO A 191 -1.26 -11.11 4.50
CA PRO A 191 -0.58 -10.00 3.83
C PRO A 191 -1.56 -8.94 3.34
N PRO A 192 -1.12 -7.68 3.15
CA PRO A 192 -1.99 -6.61 2.64
C PRO A 192 -2.54 -6.91 1.24
N CYS A 193 -1.77 -7.62 0.41
CA CYS A 193 -2.20 -8.26 -0.82
C CYS A 193 -1.51 -9.63 -0.96
N GLN A 194 -2.19 -10.60 -1.56
CA GLN A 194 -1.61 -11.87 -1.99
C GLN A 194 -2.17 -12.29 -3.33
N THR A 195 -1.43 -13.14 -4.05
CA THR A 195 -1.92 -13.77 -5.26
C THR A 195 -2.52 -15.13 -4.93
N LEU A 196 -3.75 -15.39 -5.40
CA LEU A 196 -4.37 -16.72 -5.37
C LEU A 196 -4.80 -17.13 -6.78
N GLU A 197 -4.81 -18.43 -7.04
CA GLU A 197 -5.34 -18.97 -8.29
C GLU A 197 -6.85 -18.71 -8.41
N ALA A 198 -7.36 -18.59 -9.64
CA ALA A 198 -8.78 -18.53 -9.91
C ALA A 198 -9.50 -19.76 -9.32
N GLY A 199 -10.66 -19.53 -8.68
CA GLY A 199 -11.43 -20.56 -7.98
C GLY A 199 -10.84 -21.01 -6.63
N ALA A 200 -9.66 -20.53 -6.22
CA ALA A 200 -9.02 -20.94 -4.98
C ALA A 200 -9.76 -20.42 -3.73
N GLN A 201 -9.50 -21.05 -2.57
CA GLN A 201 -9.97 -20.56 -1.29
C GLN A 201 -8.99 -19.55 -0.68
N PHE A 202 -9.50 -18.37 -0.36
CA PHE A 202 -8.88 -17.47 0.61
C PHE A 202 -9.21 -17.97 2.01
N ALA A 203 -8.22 -18.03 2.90
CA ALA A 203 -8.40 -18.32 4.32
C ALA A 203 -7.45 -17.44 5.14
N ALA A 204 -7.99 -16.75 6.15
CA ALA A 204 -7.18 -16.01 7.11
C ALA A 204 -7.91 -15.89 8.46
N LEU A 205 -7.14 -15.94 9.55
CA LEU A 205 -7.68 -15.79 10.89
C LEU A 205 -8.17 -14.36 11.11
N LEU A 206 -9.46 -14.20 11.39
CA LEU A 206 -10.05 -12.94 11.81
C LEU A 206 -9.72 -12.69 13.29
N PHE A 207 -9.27 -11.48 13.61
CA PHE A 207 -8.99 -11.08 14.99
C PHE A 207 -9.56 -9.69 15.32
N VAL A 208 -9.79 -9.47 16.61
CA VAL A 208 -10.17 -8.16 17.17
C VAL A 208 -9.20 -7.77 18.26
N SER A 209 -8.49 -6.65 18.07
CA SER A 209 -7.66 -5.99 19.07
C SER A 209 -8.50 -4.95 19.82
N HIS A 210 -8.95 -5.29 21.03
CA HIS A 210 -9.92 -4.49 21.79
C HIS A 210 -9.25 -3.74 22.95
N ARG A 211 -9.10 -2.41 22.85
CA ARG A 211 -8.53 -1.55 23.92
C ARG A 211 -9.49 -0.44 24.37
N GLY A 212 -10.60 -0.23 23.68
CA GLY A 212 -11.57 0.84 23.92
C GLY A 212 -12.56 0.58 25.06
N GLN A 213 -13.71 1.24 24.97
CA GLN A 213 -14.85 1.03 25.88
C GLN A 213 -15.51 -0.32 25.61
N PRO A 214 -16.08 -1.00 26.63
CA PRO A 214 -16.72 -2.31 26.45
C PRO A 214 -17.70 -2.35 25.26
N LEU A 215 -17.57 -3.39 24.45
CA LEU A 215 -18.47 -3.66 23.33
C LEU A 215 -19.73 -4.40 23.83
N GLN A 216 -20.89 -4.07 23.27
CA GLN A 216 -22.18 -4.66 23.63
C GLN A 216 -22.84 -5.25 22.39
N ASN A 217 -23.05 -6.57 22.34
CA ASN A 217 -23.64 -7.24 21.16
C ASN A 217 -22.92 -6.90 19.84
N ALA A 218 -21.60 -6.73 19.89
CA ALA A 218 -20.80 -6.37 18.74
C ALA A 218 -20.70 -7.50 17.71
N HIS A 219 -20.50 -7.11 16.46
CA HIS A 219 -20.27 -8.01 15.35
C HIS A 219 -19.12 -7.51 14.46
N VAL A 220 -18.45 -8.44 13.80
CA VAL A 220 -17.62 -8.13 12.63
C VAL A 220 -18.48 -8.35 11.40
N ARG A 221 -18.69 -7.31 10.60
CA ARG A 221 -19.25 -7.44 9.24
C ARG A 221 -18.11 -7.57 8.24
N TRP A 222 -18.28 -8.38 7.22
CA TRP A 222 -17.31 -8.52 6.13
C TRP A 222 -17.98 -8.55 4.77
N GLN A 223 -17.22 -8.16 3.74
CA GLN A 223 -17.66 -8.15 2.34
C GLN A 223 -16.50 -8.56 1.42
N LEU A 224 -16.80 -9.31 0.37
CA LEU A 224 -15.91 -9.63 -0.74
C LEU A 224 -16.39 -8.88 -1.99
N ARG A 225 -15.66 -7.84 -2.38
CA ARG A 225 -15.86 -7.15 -3.66
C ARG A 225 -14.83 -7.61 -4.67
N PHE A 226 -15.15 -7.51 -5.94
CA PHE A 226 -14.28 -7.93 -7.04
C PHE A 226 -14.31 -6.92 -8.18
N VAL A 227 -13.13 -6.63 -8.72
CA VAL A 227 -12.92 -5.89 -9.96
C VAL A 227 -12.41 -6.88 -11.00
N ASP A 228 -13.15 -7.04 -12.09
CA ASP A 228 -12.80 -7.98 -13.15
C ASP A 228 -11.75 -7.43 -14.13
N ARG A 229 -11.33 -8.28 -15.08
CA ARG A 229 -10.40 -7.97 -16.18
C ARG A 229 -10.91 -6.92 -17.20
N PHE A 230 -12.04 -6.28 -16.95
CA PHE A 230 -12.60 -5.16 -17.72
C PHE A 230 -12.91 -3.95 -16.83
N GLY A 231 -12.45 -3.95 -15.57
CA GLY A 231 -12.68 -2.87 -14.61
C GLY A 231 -14.08 -2.83 -14.00
N ARG A 232 -14.93 -3.86 -14.23
CA ARG A 232 -16.28 -3.90 -13.66
C ARG A 232 -16.23 -4.34 -12.21
N GLN A 233 -16.98 -3.62 -11.38
CA GLN A 233 -17.06 -3.91 -9.96
C GLN A 233 -18.30 -4.75 -9.64
N SER A 234 -18.13 -5.71 -8.74
CA SER A 234 -19.23 -6.54 -8.23
C SER A 234 -19.06 -6.83 -6.73
N MET A 235 -20.19 -7.06 -6.04
CA MET A 235 -20.21 -7.62 -4.69
C MET A 235 -20.51 -9.12 -4.82
N LEU A 236 -19.61 -9.96 -4.30
CA LEU A 236 -19.70 -11.41 -4.49
C LEU A 236 -20.28 -12.13 -3.27
N GLN A 237 -19.78 -11.79 -2.09
CA GLN A 237 -20.12 -12.45 -0.83
C GLN A 237 -20.11 -11.42 0.30
N ASP A 238 -20.95 -11.61 1.31
CA ASP A 238 -20.95 -10.82 2.53
C ASP A 238 -21.44 -11.66 3.72
N GLY A 239 -21.15 -11.17 4.92
CA GLY A 239 -21.60 -11.84 6.12
C GLY A 239 -21.23 -11.11 7.40
N SER A 240 -21.49 -11.77 8.54
CA SER A 240 -21.15 -11.24 9.85
C SER A 240 -20.89 -12.32 10.89
N TYR A 241 -20.06 -11.99 11.87
CA TYR A 241 -19.78 -12.81 13.06
C TYR A 241 -20.17 -12.03 14.30
N ALA A 242 -21.00 -12.62 15.17
CA ALA A 242 -21.19 -12.10 16.51
C ALA A 242 -19.92 -12.35 17.34
N ILE A 243 -19.45 -11.33 18.07
CA ILE A 243 -18.18 -11.41 18.81
C ILE A 243 -18.35 -10.95 20.26
N ARG A 244 -17.45 -11.42 21.13
CA ARG A 244 -17.33 -10.98 22.53
C ARG A 244 -15.85 -10.85 22.91
N PRO A 245 -15.12 -9.89 22.31
CA PRO A 245 -13.69 -9.78 22.54
C PRO A 245 -13.39 -9.36 23.98
N SER A 246 -12.31 -9.90 24.54
CA SER A 246 -11.86 -9.50 25.87
C SER A 246 -11.21 -8.13 25.82
N ARG A 247 -11.57 -7.24 26.76
CA ARG A 247 -10.97 -5.90 26.85
C ARG A 247 -9.50 -6.00 27.22
N PHE A 248 -8.69 -5.14 26.60
CA PHE A 248 -7.24 -5.16 26.71
C PHE A 248 -6.62 -6.48 26.22
N ALA A 249 -7.29 -7.17 25.31
CA ALA A 249 -6.77 -8.34 24.61
C ALA A 249 -6.99 -8.25 23.09
N VAL A 250 -6.25 -9.09 22.38
CA VAL A 250 -6.45 -9.52 21.01
C VAL A 250 -7.18 -10.85 21.10
N THR A 251 -8.36 -10.90 20.49
CA THR A 251 -9.24 -12.08 20.48
C THR A 251 -9.26 -12.63 19.06
N ALA A 252 -8.83 -13.88 18.89
CA ALA A 252 -9.09 -14.64 17.68
C ALA A 252 -10.60 -14.92 17.58
N VAL A 253 -11.19 -14.70 16.40
CA VAL A 253 -12.62 -14.88 16.15
C VAL A 253 -12.86 -16.24 15.51
N ASP A 254 -12.57 -16.37 14.21
CA ASP A 254 -12.62 -17.60 13.43
C ASP A 254 -11.85 -17.38 12.12
N ASP A 255 -11.59 -18.45 11.36
CA ASP A 255 -11.03 -18.33 10.01
C ASP A 255 -12.10 -17.84 9.04
N LEU A 256 -11.82 -16.75 8.33
CA LEU A 256 -12.65 -16.28 7.24
C LEU A 256 -12.26 -17.02 5.96
N ILE A 257 -13.11 -17.94 5.53
CA ILE A 257 -12.91 -18.77 4.33
C ILE A 257 -13.82 -18.25 3.21
N LEU A 258 -13.25 -17.86 2.08
CA LEU A 258 -13.96 -17.30 0.93
C LEU A 258 -13.48 -17.98 -0.35
N THR A 259 -14.40 -18.25 -1.28
CA THR A 259 -14.03 -18.75 -2.62
C THR A 259 -13.77 -17.58 -3.55
N MET A 260 -12.59 -17.56 -4.19
CA MET A 260 -12.23 -16.54 -5.18
C MET A 260 -12.93 -16.80 -6.52
N PRO A 261 -13.19 -15.76 -7.34
CA PRO A 261 -13.72 -15.92 -8.69
C PRO A 261 -12.89 -16.83 -9.59
N GLU A 262 -13.56 -17.40 -10.59
CA GLU A 262 -12.96 -18.26 -11.64
C GLU A 262 -12.34 -17.43 -12.78
N GLU A 263 -11.95 -16.18 -12.53
CA GLU A 263 -11.39 -15.28 -13.53
C GLU A 263 -10.34 -14.33 -12.92
N ASN A 264 -9.45 -13.80 -13.78
CA ASN A 264 -8.45 -12.81 -13.35
C ASN A 264 -9.15 -11.55 -12.84
N GLY A 265 -8.63 -11.01 -11.75
CA GLY A 265 -9.10 -9.74 -11.22
C GLY A 265 -8.53 -9.42 -9.85
N LEU A 266 -9.13 -8.44 -9.20
CA LEU A 266 -8.73 -7.97 -7.88
C LEU A 266 -9.90 -8.09 -6.92
N ALA A 267 -9.77 -8.98 -5.94
CA ALA A 267 -10.72 -9.10 -4.85
C ALA A 267 -10.29 -8.23 -3.66
N THR A 268 -11.27 -7.66 -2.96
CA THR A 268 -11.09 -6.90 -1.72
C THR A 268 -11.96 -7.50 -0.63
N VAL A 269 -11.34 -7.95 0.45
CA VAL A 269 -12.01 -8.40 1.67
C VAL A 269 -12.08 -7.23 2.63
N SER A 270 -13.24 -6.57 2.71
CA SER A 270 -13.50 -5.44 3.61
C SER A 270 -14.05 -5.91 4.94
N LEU A 271 -13.66 -5.25 6.04
CA LEU A 271 -14.07 -5.56 7.42
C LEU A 271 -14.59 -4.30 8.13
N TRP A 272 -15.62 -4.49 8.96
CA TRP A 272 -16.12 -3.48 9.89
C TRP A 272 -16.29 -4.11 11.27
N LEU A 273 -15.73 -3.50 12.30
CA LEU A 273 -16.10 -3.78 13.68
C LEU A 273 -17.26 -2.87 14.07
N VAL A 274 -18.41 -3.46 14.39
CA VAL A 274 -19.64 -2.73 14.65
C VAL A 274 -20.17 -3.08 16.03
N ASP A 275 -20.45 -2.07 16.86
CA ASP A 275 -21.06 -2.24 18.17
C ASP A 275 -22.57 -2.50 18.05
N GLY A 276 -23.23 -2.93 19.13
CA GLY A 276 -24.65 -3.30 19.09
C GLY A 276 -25.62 -2.14 18.83
N ASP A 277 -25.16 -0.90 18.98
CA ASP A 277 -25.90 0.32 18.62
C ASP A 277 -25.69 0.74 17.15
N GLY A 278 -24.89 -0.01 16.38
CA GLY A 278 -24.56 0.28 14.99
C GLY A 278 -23.30 1.15 14.81
N THR A 279 -22.65 1.58 15.88
CA THR A 279 -21.41 2.39 15.81
C THR A 279 -20.29 1.57 15.19
N ILE A 280 -19.69 2.09 14.12
CA ILE A 280 -18.46 1.52 13.54
C ILE A 280 -17.28 1.93 14.42
N ARG A 281 -16.60 0.94 15.00
CA ARG A 281 -15.45 1.12 15.89
C ARG A 281 -14.13 1.15 15.14
N SER A 282 -14.06 0.43 14.02
CA SER A 282 -12.96 0.48 13.05
C SER A 282 -13.32 -0.26 11.76
N ARG A 283 -12.52 0.02 10.72
CA ARG A 283 -12.55 -0.59 9.40
C ARG A 283 -11.16 -1.13 9.05
N ASN A 284 -11.11 -2.19 8.25
CA ASN A 284 -9.86 -2.69 7.69
C ASN A 284 -10.13 -3.48 6.40
N TYR A 285 -9.10 -3.82 5.65
CA TYR A 285 -9.23 -4.67 4.46
C TYR A 285 -7.94 -5.42 4.13
N VAL A 286 -8.06 -6.44 3.30
CA VAL A 286 -6.93 -7.03 2.55
C VAL A 286 -7.36 -7.21 1.09
N ASN A 287 -6.38 -7.26 0.20
CA ASN A 287 -6.61 -7.52 -1.22
C ASN A 287 -6.14 -8.92 -1.60
N VAL A 288 -6.75 -9.45 -2.65
CA VAL A 288 -6.30 -10.70 -3.29
C VAL A 288 -6.27 -10.45 -4.79
N GLU A 289 -5.08 -10.53 -5.37
CA GLU A 289 -4.94 -10.63 -6.81
C GLU A 289 -5.33 -12.06 -7.22
N VAL A 290 -6.43 -12.20 -7.94
CA VAL A 290 -6.89 -13.49 -8.45
C VAL A 290 -6.29 -13.67 -9.84
N ARG A 291 -5.55 -14.76 -10.04
CA ARG A 291 -4.89 -15.03 -11.31
C ARG A 291 -5.20 -16.43 -11.82
N SER A 292 -5.34 -16.55 -13.12
CA SER A 292 -5.27 -17.80 -13.87
C SER A 292 -4.15 -17.66 -14.91
N ASP A 293 -4.33 -18.23 -16.09
CA ASP A 293 -3.46 -17.96 -17.23
C ASP A 293 -3.40 -16.45 -17.55
N ALA A 294 -2.30 -16.03 -18.17
CA ALA A 294 -2.18 -14.67 -18.67
C ALA A 294 -3.33 -14.37 -19.64
N LEU A 295 -3.89 -13.15 -19.56
CA LEU A 295 -4.98 -12.77 -20.44
C LEU A 295 -4.56 -12.89 -21.91
N PRO A 296 -5.33 -13.59 -22.76
CA PRO A 296 -4.95 -13.74 -24.16
C PRO A 296 -5.00 -12.39 -24.88
N LEU A 297 -4.11 -12.23 -25.86
CA LEU A 297 -4.06 -11.05 -26.72
C LEU A 297 -5.42 -10.77 -27.36
N LEU A 298 -6.08 -11.83 -27.87
CA LEU A 298 -7.42 -11.77 -28.41
C LEU A 298 -8.33 -12.70 -27.60
N GLU A 299 -9.39 -12.16 -27.03
CA GLU A 299 -10.40 -12.89 -26.26
C GLU A 299 -11.79 -12.66 -26.89
N LYS A 300 -12.59 -13.72 -26.99
CA LYS A 300 -14.03 -13.59 -27.27
C LYS A 300 -14.79 -13.77 -25.96
N SER A 301 -15.65 -12.82 -25.60
CA SER A 301 -16.42 -12.81 -24.37
C SER A 301 -17.88 -12.40 -24.60
N ASP A 302 -18.62 -12.20 -23.52
CA ASP A 302 -20.01 -11.70 -23.51
C ASP A 302 -20.16 -10.30 -24.13
N ILE A 303 -19.07 -9.54 -24.18
CA ILE A 303 -19.01 -8.17 -24.72
C ILE A 303 -18.41 -8.08 -26.13
N GLY A 304 -18.26 -9.23 -26.80
CA GLY A 304 -17.71 -9.31 -28.15
C GLY A 304 -16.26 -9.74 -28.15
N TRP A 305 -15.37 -8.97 -28.79
CA TRP A 305 -13.94 -9.24 -28.85
C TRP A 305 -13.15 -8.24 -28.02
N ALA A 306 -12.16 -8.73 -27.26
CA ALA A 306 -11.18 -7.90 -26.57
C ALA A 306 -9.79 -8.15 -27.18
N LEU A 307 -9.16 -7.10 -27.71
CA LEU A 307 -7.82 -7.10 -28.27
C LEU A 307 -6.90 -6.25 -27.38
N ARG A 308 -5.93 -6.89 -26.74
CA ARG A 308 -5.07 -6.26 -25.72
C ARG A 308 -3.72 -5.88 -26.30
N PHE A 309 -3.02 -4.98 -25.61
CA PHE A 309 -1.61 -4.69 -25.89
C PHE A 309 -0.89 -4.33 -24.59
N ALA A 310 0.42 -4.60 -24.54
CA ALA A 310 1.23 -4.32 -23.36
C ALA A 310 1.73 -2.86 -23.38
N PRO A 311 1.63 -2.11 -22.25
CA PRO A 311 2.15 -0.75 -22.18
C PRO A 311 3.65 -0.63 -22.54
N GLY A 312 4.48 -1.60 -22.15
CA GLY A 312 5.92 -1.55 -22.44
C GLY A 312 6.27 -1.81 -23.91
N GLU A 313 5.38 -2.43 -24.69
CA GLU A 313 5.62 -2.84 -26.09
C GLU A 313 5.17 -1.76 -27.10
N PHE A 314 5.66 -0.53 -26.92
CA PHE A 314 5.38 0.57 -27.85
C PHE A 314 6.26 0.49 -29.11
N ALA A 315 5.72 0.99 -30.23
CA ALA A 315 6.38 0.97 -31.53
C ALA A 315 7.31 2.19 -31.74
N ASP A 316 6.89 3.36 -31.26
CA ASP A 316 7.64 4.60 -31.37
C ASP A 316 7.24 5.57 -30.24
N CYS A 317 8.13 6.50 -29.88
CA CYS A 317 7.93 7.41 -28.76
C CYS A 317 8.79 8.67 -28.94
N SER A 318 8.20 9.85 -28.69
CA SER A 318 8.95 11.12 -28.78
C SER A 318 9.71 11.48 -27.52
N TRP A 319 9.35 10.92 -26.37
CA TRP A 319 10.08 11.18 -25.13
C TRP A 319 11.49 10.60 -25.22
N PRO A 320 12.53 11.33 -24.80
CA PRO A 320 13.91 10.87 -24.93
C PRO A 320 14.28 9.76 -23.94
N THR A 321 13.61 9.72 -22.78
CA THR A 321 13.88 8.78 -21.69
C THR A 321 12.58 8.23 -21.11
N PRO A 322 11.76 7.50 -21.88
CA PRO A 322 10.58 6.84 -21.35
C PRO A 322 11.01 5.70 -20.42
N PHE A 323 10.15 5.40 -19.45
CA PHE A 323 10.24 4.22 -18.62
C PHE A 323 9.29 3.14 -19.15
N ALA A 324 9.79 1.92 -19.33
CA ALA A 324 8.98 0.73 -19.50
C ALA A 324 9.35 -0.27 -18.39
N ALA A 325 8.34 -0.83 -17.72
CA ALA A 325 8.57 -1.84 -16.72
C ALA A 325 9.25 -3.08 -17.33
N PRO A 326 10.15 -3.79 -16.62
CA PRO A 326 10.83 -4.97 -17.16
C PRO A 326 9.88 -6.05 -17.69
N ASP A 327 8.72 -6.21 -17.05
CA ASP A 327 7.65 -7.15 -17.43
C ASP A 327 6.64 -6.57 -18.43
N GLN A 328 6.94 -5.40 -19.01
CA GLN A 328 6.11 -4.68 -19.97
C GLN A 328 4.76 -4.19 -19.43
N SER A 329 4.52 -4.29 -18.12
CA SER A 329 3.21 -3.99 -17.52
C SER A 329 2.99 -2.49 -17.22
N LYS A 330 3.94 -1.61 -17.53
CA LYS A 330 3.78 -0.16 -17.41
C LYS A 330 4.65 0.58 -18.41
N PHE A 331 4.11 1.67 -18.94
CA PHE A 331 4.85 2.73 -19.64
C PHE A 331 4.68 4.02 -18.85
N SER A 332 5.73 4.85 -18.76
CA SER A 332 5.56 6.21 -18.28
C SER A 332 6.63 7.16 -18.80
N ALA A 333 6.29 8.43 -19.00
CA ALA A 333 7.24 9.47 -19.39
C ALA A 333 6.78 10.85 -18.90
N GLY A 334 7.72 11.69 -18.48
CA GLY A 334 7.43 13.04 -17.98
C GLY A 334 7.49 14.13 -19.06
N GLY A 335 6.66 15.15 -18.91
CA GLY A 335 6.53 16.28 -19.84
C GLY A 335 5.66 15.97 -21.06
N SER A 336 5.62 16.91 -22.00
CA SER A 336 4.93 16.74 -23.29
C SER A 336 5.61 15.71 -24.19
N GLY A 337 4.81 15.02 -25.00
CA GLY A 337 5.29 14.03 -25.96
C GLY A 337 4.18 13.10 -26.42
N TRP A 338 4.55 12.03 -27.12
CA TRP A 338 3.62 11.01 -27.57
C TRP A 338 4.27 9.63 -27.60
N VAL A 339 3.42 8.60 -27.53
CA VAL A 339 3.78 7.19 -27.68
C VAL A 339 2.80 6.51 -28.62
N ASP A 340 3.34 5.71 -29.55
CA ASP A 340 2.60 4.92 -30.53
C ASP A 340 2.62 3.43 -30.18
N TYR A 341 1.46 2.79 -30.26
CA TYR A 341 1.30 1.34 -30.21
C TYR A 341 0.78 0.85 -31.55
N VAL A 342 1.38 -0.22 -32.06
CA VAL A 342 0.90 -0.89 -33.28
C VAL A 342 0.32 -2.23 -32.88
N VAL A 343 -1.00 -2.35 -33.01
CA VAL A 343 -1.76 -3.54 -32.60
C VAL A 343 -2.24 -4.28 -33.85
N PRO A 344 -1.66 -5.45 -34.21
CA PRO A 344 -2.10 -6.21 -35.38
C PRO A 344 -3.56 -6.64 -35.26
N LEU A 345 -4.34 -6.48 -36.33
CA LEU A 345 -5.71 -6.98 -36.39
C LEU A 345 -5.71 -8.47 -36.81
N PRO A 346 -6.10 -9.40 -35.92
CA PRO A 346 -6.09 -10.81 -36.26
C PRO A 346 -7.11 -11.11 -37.37
N LYS A 347 -6.75 -11.94 -38.35
CA LYS A 347 -7.66 -12.35 -39.44
C LYS A 347 -8.90 -13.10 -38.94
N THR A 348 -8.86 -13.62 -37.72
CA THR A 348 -9.98 -14.30 -37.04
C THR A 348 -11.03 -13.33 -36.50
N LEU A 349 -10.74 -12.03 -36.47
CA LEU A 349 -11.62 -11.01 -35.94
C LEU A 349 -12.67 -10.66 -37.01
N GLU A 350 -13.90 -11.09 -36.76
CA GLU A 350 -15.04 -10.79 -37.61
C GLU A 350 -15.80 -9.60 -37.05
N PHE A 351 -15.96 -8.56 -37.86
CA PHE A 351 -16.73 -7.38 -37.50
C PHE A 351 -18.20 -7.55 -37.87
N SER A 352 -19.09 -7.02 -37.02
CA SER A 352 -20.50 -6.87 -37.37
C SER A 352 -20.65 -5.85 -38.52
N ALA A 353 -21.82 -5.81 -39.16
CA ALA A 353 -22.07 -4.86 -40.26
C ALA A 353 -21.97 -3.39 -39.80
N ASN A 354 -22.18 -3.12 -38.51
CA ASN A 354 -22.08 -1.81 -37.88
C ASN A 354 -21.16 -1.93 -36.65
N PRO A 355 -19.83 -2.04 -36.84
CA PRO A 355 -18.91 -2.28 -35.75
C PRO A 355 -18.92 -1.10 -34.79
N THR A 356 -18.85 -1.44 -33.51
CA THR A 356 -18.58 -0.48 -32.43
C THR A 356 -17.25 -0.84 -31.80
N MET A 357 -16.50 0.19 -31.38
CA MET A 357 -15.20 0.03 -30.75
C MET A 357 -15.10 0.89 -29.49
N ARG A 358 -14.51 0.34 -28.43
CA ARG A 358 -14.14 1.08 -27.21
C ARG A 358 -12.69 0.82 -26.86
N LEU A 359 -11.99 1.85 -26.38
CA LEU A 359 -10.64 1.72 -25.84
C LEU A 359 -10.68 1.78 -24.31
N LEU A 360 -10.52 0.60 -23.73
CA LEU A 360 -10.32 0.18 -22.34
C LEU A 360 -8.93 0.47 -21.75
N PHE A 361 -8.67 1.38 -20.81
CA PHE A 361 -7.31 1.48 -20.20
C PHE A 361 -7.27 2.18 -18.84
N GLU A 362 -6.21 1.92 -18.06
CA GLU A 362 -5.85 2.71 -16.88
C GLU A 362 -4.69 3.65 -17.23
N ALA A 363 -4.87 4.96 -16.99
CA ALA A 363 -3.81 5.95 -17.20
C ALA A 363 -3.79 7.06 -16.16
N GLY A 364 -2.61 7.60 -15.88
CA GLY A 364 -2.38 8.75 -15.00
C GLY A 364 -1.41 9.75 -15.62
N ALA A 365 -1.27 10.93 -15.04
CA ALA A 365 -0.17 11.81 -15.37
C ALA A 365 1.16 11.22 -14.87
N ARG A 366 2.29 11.81 -15.28
CA ARG A 366 3.62 11.38 -14.81
C ARG A 366 4.54 12.56 -14.57
N ALA A 367 4.38 13.23 -13.45
CA ALA A 367 5.19 14.38 -13.05
C ALA A 367 6.65 14.00 -12.72
N GLY A 368 6.86 12.77 -12.25
CA GLY A 368 8.21 12.26 -11.99
C GLY A 368 8.96 13.09 -10.95
N GLY A 369 10.18 13.52 -11.28
CA GLY A 369 11.05 14.24 -10.34
C GLY A 369 10.52 15.60 -9.87
N SER A 370 9.51 16.19 -10.52
CA SER A 370 8.92 17.46 -10.09
C SER A 370 8.08 17.34 -8.81
N LYS A 371 7.64 16.13 -8.45
CA LYS A 371 6.94 15.86 -7.18
C LYS A 371 7.88 15.68 -6.00
N VAL A 372 9.17 15.46 -6.24
CA VAL A 372 10.12 15.19 -5.16
C VAL A 372 10.47 16.53 -4.51
N ASP A 373 10.20 16.68 -3.22
CA ASP A 373 10.41 17.95 -2.50
C ASP A 373 11.86 18.47 -2.61
N TRP A 374 12.85 17.56 -2.66
CA TRP A 374 14.27 17.87 -2.68
C TRP A 374 14.96 17.25 -3.92
N PRO A 375 14.69 17.76 -5.14
CA PRO A 375 15.14 17.13 -6.38
C PRO A 375 16.67 17.17 -6.55
N GLN A 376 17.38 18.04 -5.83
CA GLN A 376 18.85 18.07 -5.81
C GLN A 376 19.46 16.97 -4.94
N ARG A 377 18.65 16.25 -4.15
CA ARG A 377 19.08 15.20 -3.21
C ARG A 377 18.11 14.02 -3.28
N THR A 378 18.08 13.34 -4.41
CA THR A 378 17.34 12.10 -4.57
C THR A 378 18.12 10.93 -3.98
N TYR A 379 17.49 10.18 -3.09
CA TYR A 379 17.99 8.92 -2.55
C TYR A 379 16.95 7.82 -2.81
N GLY A 380 17.39 6.57 -2.93
CA GLY A 380 16.47 5.43 -3.04
C GLY A 380 15.41 5.54 -4.15
N LEU A 381 14.23 4.99 -3.88
CA LEU A 381 13.06 5.05 -4.75
C LEU A 381 12.33 6.38 -4.52
N ASN A 382 11.91 7.06 -5.59
CA ASN A 382 11.17 8.32 -5.50
C ASN A 382 9.86 8.22 -6.27
N TYR A 383 8.77 8.01 -5.54
CA TYR A 383 7.40 8.05 -6.02
C TYR A 383 6.53 8.63 -4.89
N PRO A 384 6.50 9.97 -4.76
CA PRO A 384 5.91 10.64 -3.60
C PRO A 384 4.42 10.34 -3.45
N GLN A 385 3.97 10.25 -2.20
CA GLN A 385 2.57 10.00 -1.86
C GLN A 385 1.63 11.00 -2.53
N THR A 386 0.38 10.62 -2.77
CA THR A 386 -0.66 11.54 -3.20
C THR A 386 -0.88 12.64 -2.17
N GLU A 387 -0.91 13.89 -2.63
CA GLU A 387 -1.10 15.09 -1.82
C GLU A 387 -2.33 15.87 -2.30
N PRO A 388 -3.46 15.78 -1.58
CA PRO A 388 -4.66 16.53 -1.93
C PRO A 388 -4.40 18.04 -2.06
N GLY A 389 -4.74 18.62 -3.21
CA GLY A 389 -4.52 20.04 -3.53
C GLY A 389 -3.17 20.36 -4.17
N GLN A 390 -2.28 19.38 -4.36
CA GLN A 390 -1.02 19.51 -5.09
C GLN A 390 -0.99 18.60 -6.32
N GLU A 391 -2.14 18.44 -6.97
CA GLU A 391 -2.26 17.56 -8.12
C GLU A 391 -1.41 18.02 -9.31
N THR A 392 -0.88 17.05 -10.06
CA THR A 392 0.01 17.26 -11.20
C THR A 392 -0.61 16.76 -12.51
N PRO A 393 -1.64 17.45 -13.03
CA PRO A 393 -2.47 16.91 -14.11
C PRO A 393 -1.78 16.87 -15.47
N SER A 394 -2.32 16.07 -16.38
CA SER A 394 -1.96 16.07 -17.80
C SER A 394 -3.18 15.93 -18.70
N ASP A 395 -3.26 16.76 -19.73
CA ASP A 395 -4.26 16.64 -20.78
C ASP A 395 -3.70 15.80 -21.93
N ILE A 396 -4.41 14.74 -22.28
CA ILE A 396 -4.01 13.86 -23.37
C ILE A 396 -5.03 13.86 -24.52
N VAL A 397 -4.51 13.68 -25.73
CA VAL A 397 -5.29 13.35 -26.92
C VAL A 397 -4.98 11.92 -27.31
N VAL A 398 -6.02 11.14 -27.54
CA VAL A 398 -5.89 9.75 -28.01
C VAL A 398 -6.37 9.67 -29.44
N THR A 399 -5.57 9.06 -30.31
CA THR A 399 -5.95 8.78 -31.70
C THR A 399 -5.80 7.30 -32.03
N ILE A 400 -6.60 6.81 -32.96
CA ILE A 400 -6.45 5.49 -33.57
C ILE A 400 -6.46 5.68 -35.09
N ASN A 401 -5.40 5.24 -35.78
CA ASN A 401 -5.21 5.45 -37.22
C ASN A 401 -5.46 6.93 -37.62
N ASP A 402 -4.85 7.85 -36.86
CA ASP A 402 -4.97 9.32 -37.00
C ASP A 402 -6.36 9.93 -36.76
N ILE A 403 -7.35 9.11 -36.39
CA ILE A 403 -8.69 9.59 -35.97
C ILE A 403 -8.68 9.86 -34.47
N GLU A 404 -9.00 11.09 -34.05
CA GLU A 404 -9.17 11.44 -32.64
C GLU A 404 -10.34 10.67 -32.03
N VAL A 405 -10.06 9.87 -31.00
CA VAL A 405 -11.05 9.06 -30.27
C VAL A 405 -11.44 9.70 -28.93
N GLY A 406 -10.61 10.59 -28.38
CA GLY A 406 -10.96 11.32 -27.17
C GLY A 406 -9.87 12.26 -26.69
N ARG A 407 -10.29 13.19 -25.83
CA ARG A 407 -9.43 14.07 -25.03
C ARG A 407 -9.73 13.81 -23.56
N ILE A 408 -8.69 13.53 -22.78
CA ILE A 408 -8.83 13.12 -21.37
C ILE A 408 -8.00 14.05 -20.51
N HIS A 409 -8.58 14.49 -19.40
CA HIS A 409 -7.87 15.15 -18.31
C HIS A 409 -7.47 14.09 -17.27
N LEU A 410 -6.18 13.79 -17.17
CA LEU A 410 -5.62 12.93 -16.14
C LEU A 410 -5.30 13.82 -14.94
N SER A 411 -6.00 13.64 -13.82
CA SER A 411 -5.97 14.63 -12.74
C SER A 411 -4.65 14.68 -11.98
N ASP A 412 -3.88 13.59 -11.89
CA ASP A 412 -2.65 13.54 -11.10
C ASP A 412 -1.70 12.40 -11.52
N ASP A 413 -0.48 12.40 -10.96
CA ASP A 413 0.48 11.28 -10.86
C ASP A 413 0.46 10.71 -9.43
N PRO A 414 -0.56 9.91 -9.06
CA PRO A 414 -0.80 9.57 -7.68
C PRO A 414 0.00 8.35 -7.20
N ALA A 415 0.28 8.30 -5.90
CA ALA A 415 0.73 7.09 -5.22
C ALA A 415 0.15 6.97 -3.81
N ASP A 416 -0.62 5.90 -3.58
CA ASP A 416 -1.17 5.54 -2.27
C ASP A 416 -1.70 4.10 -2.31
N ALA A 417 -2.47 3.68 -1.29
CA ALA A 417 -2.97 2.32 -1.19
C ALA A 417 -3.79 1.84 -2.41
N ARG A 418 -4.34 2.75 -3.22
CA ARG A 418 -5.07 2.43 -4.46
C ARG A 418 -4.19 1.78 -5.51
N GLY A 419 -2.88 2.08 -5.54
CA GLY A 419 -1.89 1.40 -6.39
C GLY A 419 -1.48 0.02 -5.86
N VAL A 420 -2.48 -0.77 -5.46
CA VAL A 420 -2.34 -2.09 -4.83
C VAL A 420 -1.53 -3.06 -5.68
N LEU A 421 -1.70 -3.07 -7.01
CA LEU A 421 -0.95 -3.97 -7.89
C LEU A 421 0.50 -3.51 -8.03
N SER A 422 0.73 -2.20 -8.11
CA SER A 422 2.08 -1.61 -8.12
C SER A 422 2.84 -1.92 -6.83
N HIS A 423 2.19 -1.80 -5.67
CA HIS A 423 2.75 -2.28 -4.40
C HIS A 423 3.04 -3.77 -4.42
N HIS A 424 2.10 -4.59 -4.87
CA HIS A 424 2.23 -6.04 -4.85
C HIS A 424 3.38 -6.53 -5.76
N ARG A 425 3.64 -5.83 -6.86
CA ARG A 425 4.75 -6.12 -7.78
C ARG A 425 6.06 -5.41 -7.45
N GLN A 426 6.05 -4.43 -6.55
CA GLN A 426 7.23 -3.62 -6.20
C GLN A 426 7.83 -2.88 -7.40
N ILE A 427 7.00 -2.46 -8.37
CA ILE A 427 7.39 -1.62 -9.51
C ILE A 427 6.64 -0.31 -9.37
N ASP A 428 7.36 0.80 -9.18
CA ASP A 428 6.78 2.09 -8.76
C ASP A 428 5.67 1.91 -7.70
N PRO A 429 5.98 1.33 -6.50
CA PRO A 429 5.03 1.12 -5.41
C PRO A 429 4.07 2.29 -5.20
N GLY A 430 2.81 1.97 -4.96
CA GLY A 430 1.74 2.95 -4.75
C GLY A 430 1.22 3.61 -6.01
N SER A 431 1.95 3.61 -7.13
CA SER A 431 1.51 4.29 -8.34
C SER A 431 0.25 3.68 -8.97
N TYR A 432 -0.65 4.53 -9.46
CA TYR A 432 -1.85 4.10 -10.20
C TYR A 432 -2.35 5.20 -11.15
N GLY A 433 -3.34 4.86 -11.96
CA GLY A 433 -4.06 5.76 -12.84
C GLY A 433 -5.57 5.67 -12.68
N TYR A 434 -6.28 6.31 -13.59
CA TYR A 434 -7.72 6.40 -13.62
C TYR A 434 -8.25 5.57 -14.78
N LEU A 435 -9.35 4.84 -14.55
CA LEU A 435 -10.05 4.07 -15.57
C LEU A 435 -10.56 5.01 -16.67
N GLN A 436 -10.15 4.74 -17.91
CA GLN A 436 -10.57 5.44 -19.10
C GLN A 436 -11.32 4.48 -20.02
N ASP A 437 -12.37 5.00 -20.64
CA ASP A 437 -13.27 4.25 -21.50
C ASP A 437 -13.75 5.14 -22.65
N LEU A 438 -13.04 5.05 -23.78
CA LEU A 438 -13.29 5.89 -24.94
C LEU A 438 -14.09 5.11 -25.98
N ALA A 439 -15.35 5.48 -26.18
CA ALA A 439 -16.21 4.91 -27.21
C ALA A 439 -16.05 5.66 -28.54
N LEU A 440 -15.87 4.92 -29.63
CA LEU A 440 -15.87 5.46 -30.99
C LEU A 440 -17.28 5.39 -31.58
N SER A 441 -17.65 6.41 -32.36
CA SER A 441 -18.87 6.36 -33.18
C SER A 441 -18.73 5.31 -34.28
N SER A 442 -19.85 4.84 -34.83
CA SER A 442 -19.84 3.88 -35.95
C SER A 442 -19.11 4.43 -37.19
N GLU A 443 -19.17 5.74 -37.42
CA GLU A 443 -18.45 6.41 -38.52
C GLU A 443 -16.93 6.41 -38.29
N GLN A 444 -16.50 6.75 -37.06
CA GLN A 444 -15.09 6.65 -36.68
C GLN A 444 -14.60 5.21 -36.78
N CYS A 445 -15.38 4.23 -36.31
CA CYS A 445 -15.03 2.81 -36.40
C CYS A 445 -14.85 2.36 -37.86
N ALA A 446 -15.81 2.70 -38.73
CA ALA A 446 -15.73 2.35 -40.15
C ALA A 446 -14.47 2.96 -40.80
N THR A 447 -14.13 4.21 -40.46
CA THR A 447 -12.95 4.90 -40.98
C THR A 447 -11.65 4.28 -40.47
N VAL A 448 -11.56 4.00 -39.17
CA VAL A 448 -10.37 3.38 -38.55
C VAL A 448 -10.11 1.99 -39.10
N LEU A 449 -11.16 1.22 -39.40
CA LEU A 449 -11.08 -0.15 -39.88
C LEU A 449 -10.94 -0.26 -41.40
N GLU A 450 -11.05 0.84 -42.15
CA GLU A 450 -11.02 0.83 -43.61
C GLU A 450 -9.67 0.32 -44.13
N ASN A 451 -9.65 -0.90 -44.68
CA ASN A 451 -8.45 -1.61 -45.15
C ASN A 451 -7.34 -1.81 -44.10
N ALA A 452 -7.68 -1.70 -42.81
CA ALA A 452 -6.70 -1.81 -41.73
C ALA A 452 -6.25 -3.26 -41.52
N THR A 453 -4.94 -3.49 -41.51
CA THR A 453 -4.35 -4.77 -41.03
C THR A 453 -3.81 -4.66 -39.61
N GLU A 454 -3.70 -3.44 -39.09
CA GLU A 454 -3.24 -3.09 -37.77
C GLU A 454 -3.90 -1.77 -37.34
N LEU A 455 -3.91 -1.53 -36.03
CA LEU A 455 -4.38 -0.29 -35.43
C LEU A 455 -3.19 0.43 -34.80
N ARG A 456 -2.90 1.64 -35.25
CA ARG A 456 -1.94 2.53 -34.61
C ARG A 456 -2.67 3.38 -33.58
N ILE A 457 -2.41 3.14 -32.30
CA ILE A 457 -2.99 3.88 -31.18
C ILE A 457 -1.92 4.85 -30.67
N ARG A 458 -2.23 6.15 -30.64
CA ARG A 458 -1.34 7.18 -30.11
C ARG A 458 -1.93 7.83 -28.88
N PHE A 459 -1.11 7.97 -27.85
CA PHE A 459 -1.37 8.86 -26.72
C PHE A 459 -0.44 10.07 -26.82
N THR A 460 -1.00 11.27 -26.80
CA THR A 460 -0.24 12.52 -26.91
C THR A 460 -0.52 13.44 -25.74
N VAL A 461 0.52 13.85 -25.00
CA VAL A 461 0.50 14.98 -24.07
C VAL A 461 0.96 16.20 -24.84
N ALA A 462 0.07 17.16 -25.08
CA ALA A 462 0.41 18.38 -25.80
C ALA A 462 1.15 19.38 -24.89
N ASP A 463 1.96 20.26 -25.50
CA ASP A 463 2.52 21.41 -24.79
C ASP A 463 1.37 22.30 -24.26
N GLY A 464 1.41 22.60 -22.97
CA GLY A 464 0.33 23.34 -22.31
C GLY A 464 0.50 23.40 -20.79
N GLN A 465 -0.53 23.91 -20.11
CA GLN A 465 -0.51 24.07 -18.65
C GLN A 465 -0.59 22.72 -17.92
N ALA A 466 -1.35 21.76 -18.42
CA ALA A 466 -1.44 20.39 -17.90
C ALA A 466 -0.64 19.44 -18.80
N SER A 467 0.69 19.47 -18.66
CA SER A 467 1.63 18.71 -19.50
C SER A 467 2.67 17.95 -18.67
N ASN A 468 2.29 17.50 -17.47
CA ASN A 468 3.22 16.88 -16.52
C ASN A 468 3.77 15.53 -17.00
N GLY A 469 3.03 14.77 -17.83
CA GLY A 469 3.50 13.52 -18.41
C GLY A 469 2.37 12.52 -18.61
N PHE A 470 2.74 11.27 -18.89
CA PHE A 470 1.79 10.18 -19.11
C PHE A 470 2.29 8.88 -18.50
N ALA A 471 1.41 8.14 -17.85
CA ALA A 471 1.62 6.77 -17.40
C ALA A 471 0.46 5.89 -17.87
N LEU A 472 0.78 4.73 -18.43
CA LEU A 472 -0.16 3.71 -18.89
C LEU A 472 0.12 2.41 -18.14
N PHE A 473 -0.92 1.84 -17.55
CA PHE A 473 -0.83 0.67 -16.67
C PHE A 473 -1.39 -0.58 -17.36
N GLY A 474 -0.75 -1.72 -17.09
CA GLY A 474 -1.08 -3.05 -17.60
C GLY A 474 -1.76 -3.91 -16.54
N GLU A 475 -2.06 -5.16 -16.88
CA GLU A 475 -2.82 -6.10 -16.04
C GLU A 475 -2.32 -6.26 -14.60
N THR A 476 -1.02 -6.05 -14.37
CA THR A 476 -0.35 -6.37 -13.11
C THR A 476 0.17 -5.16 -12.34
N LEU A 477 -0.11 -3.94 -12.80
CA LEU A 477 0.30 -2.70 -12.15
C LEU A 477 -0.86 -1.72 -12.10
N GLY A 478 -0.79 -0.76 -11.18
CA GLY A 478 -1.84 0.24 -10.97
C GLY A 478 -2.92 -0.21 -9.98
N ALA A 479 -4.13 0.29 -10.19
CA ALA A 479 -5.30 0.02 -9.38
C ALA A 479 -6.23 -1.05 -9.99
N TYR A 480 -6.16 -1.27 -11.31
CA TYR A 480 -7.08 -2.15 -12.02
C TYR A 480 -6.38 -3.37 -12.62
N PRO A 481 -6.99 -4.57 -12.53
CA PRO A 481 -6.36 -5.83 -12.95
C PRO A 481 -6.53 -6.10 -14.45
N PHE A 482 -6.31 -5.10 -15.30
CA PHE A 482 -6.41 -5.25 -16.74
C PHE A 482 -5.47 -4.29 -17.48
N GLY A 483 -5.03 -4.67 -18.67
CA GLY A 483 -4.21 -3.81 -19.53
C GLY A 483 -5.00 -3.10 -20.63
N PRO A 484 -4.36 -2.20 -21.39
CA PRO A 484 -4.99 -1.50 -22.49
C PRO A 484 -5.66 -2.48 -23.48
N THR A 485 -6.95 -2.25 -23.75
CA THR A 485 -7.82 -3.21 -24.42
C THR A 485 -8.75 -2.49 -25.40
N LEU A 486 -8.76 -2.91 -26.67
CA LEU A 486 -9.81 -2.55 -27.62
C LEU A 486 -10.94 -3.57 -27.55
N LEU A 487 -12.15 -3.09 -27.27
CA LEU A 487 -13.37 -3.88 -27.25
C LEU A 487 -14.14 -3.67 -28.55
N PHE A 488 -14.53 -4.75 -29.22
CA PHE A 488 -15.32 -4.73 -30.46
C PHE A 488 -16.64 -5.46 -30.25
N SER A 489 -17.75 -4.85 -30.68
CA SER A 489 -19.07 -5.49 -30.78
C SER A 489 -19.79 -5.17 -32.08
#